data_AF-A0A1F8QR26-F1
#
_entry.id   AF-A0A1F8QR26-F1
#
_cell.length_a   1.000
_cell.length_b   1.000
_cell.length_c   1.000
_cell.angle_alpha   90.00
_cell.angle_beta   90.00
_cell.angle_gamma   90.00
#
_symmetry.space_group_name_H-M   'P 1'
#
loop_
_entity.id
_entity.type
_entity.pdbx_description
1 polymer ?
#
loop_
_entity_poly.entity_id
_entity_poly.type
_entity_poly.pdbx_seq_one_letter_code
_entity_poly.pdbx_strand_id
1 'polypeptide(L)'
;MATESSTIVQRLWNYCNVLRDDGMSYGDYVKQLTYLLFLKMDDGNTHVLNKPSAIPAEVNWASLRRLSGDDLETHYRQILTSLGQGSGLIPVIFRKAQNKIQDPAKLERLVELIDGETWIGLDIDIKGEIYEGLLEKNAQDTKIGAGQYFTPRPLIKAMVDVMRPAPGQTLFDPACGTGDPDVLAREIVEELEAALEQFAGISEELGGGEE
;
A
#
# COMPACT_ATOMS: atom_id res chain seq x y z
N MET A 1 -14.77 13.84 12.71
CA MET A 1 -14.85 12.43 13.16
C MET A 1 -13.63 11.74 12.59
N ALA A 2 -12.91 10.94 13.38
CA ALA A 2 -11.81 10.14 12.85
C ALA A 2 -12.41 9.12 11.87
N THR A 3 -11.98 9.13 10.61
CA THR A 3 -12.32 8.09 9.64
C THR A 3 -11.73 6.76 10.12
N GLU A 4 -12.35 5.62 9.78
CA GLU A 4 -11.81 4.29 10.12
C GLU A 4 -10.35 4.14 9.67
N SER A 5 -10.00 4.72 8.50
CA SER A 5 -8.65 4.80 7.97
C SER A 5 -7.66 5.42 8.96
N SER A 6 -7.98 6.58 9.52
CA SER A 6 -7.12 7.29 10.47
C SER A 6 -6.82 6.48 11.75
N THR A 7 -7.74 5.61 12.17
CA THR A 7 -7.60 4.77 13.36
C THR A 7 -6.65 3.59 13.10
N ILE A 8 -6.72 3.00 11.90
CA ILE A 8 -5.79 1.94 11.46
C ILE A 8 -4.38 2.51 11.30
N VAL A 9 -4.23 3.65 10.62
CA VAL A 9 -2.93 4.36 10.49
C VAL A 9 -2.33 4.62 11.86
N GLN A 10 -3.12 5.10 12.82
CA GLN A 10 -2.61 5.41 14.14
C GLN A 10 -2.15 4.17 14.90
N ARG A 11 -2.86 3.05 14.81
CA ARG A 11 -2.43 1.78 15.42
C ARG A 11 -1.13 1.25 14.82
N LEU A 12 -1.04 1.21 13.49
CA LEU A 12 0.18 0.81 12.78
C LEU A 12 1.35 1.77 13.07
N TRP A 13 1.08 3.07 13.14
CA TRP A 13 2.09 4.06 13.50
C TRP A 13 2.58 3.90 14.94
N ASN A 14 1.68 3.66 15.88
CA ASN A 14 2.05 3.43 17.27
C ASN A 14 2.94 2.19 17.41
N TYR A 15 2.64 1.13 16.65
CA TYR A 15 3.46 -0.07 16.65
C TYR A 15 4.84 0.13 16.00
N CYS A 16 4.94 1.01 15.00
CA CYS A 16 6.23 1.42 14.43
C CYS A 16 7.18 1.98 15.50
N ASN A 17 6.67 2.77 16.46
CA ASN A 17 7.50 3.32 17.52
C ASN A 17 8.09 2.22 18.41
N VAL A 18 7.32 1.16 18.68
CA VAL A 18 7.78 0.00 19.48
C VAL A 18 8.92 -0.74 18.80
N LEU A 19 8.87 -0.90 17.48
CA LEU A 19 9.95 -1.53 16.70
C LEU A 19 11.15 -0.61 16.51
N ARG A 20 10.93 0.71 16.46
CA ARG A 20 12.01 1.69 16.40
C ARG A 20 12.87 1.68 17.66
N ASP A 21 12.26 1.47 18.82
CA ASP A 21 12.99 1.38 20.09
C ASP A 21 13.95 0.16 20.12
N ASP A 22 13.76 -0.83 19.24
CA ASP A 22 14.70 -1.94 19.02
C ASP A 22 15.76 -1.67 17.95
N GLY A 23 15.85 -0.42 17.47
CA GLY A 23 16.81 -0.04 16.43
C GLY A 23 16.36 -0.33 15.00
N MET A 24 15.09 -0.67 14.78
CA MET A 24 14.54 -0.75 13.42
C MET A 24 14.39 0.65 12.82
N SER A 25 14.83 0.82 11.57
CA SER A 25 14.57 2.05 10.83
C SER A 25 13.11 2.13 10.35
N TYR A 26 12.54 3.33 10.24
CA TYR A 26 11.19 3.48 9.66
C TYR A 26 11.09 2.91 8.24
N GLY A 27 12.12 3.09 7.42
CA GLY A 27 12.15 2.51 6.07
C GLY A 27 12.09 0.99 6.09
N ASP A 28 12.76 0.35 7.05
CA ASP A 28 12.65 -1.10 7.23
C ASP A 28 11.27 -1.51 7.76
N TYR A 29 10.71 -0.75 8.70
CA TYR A 29 9.35 -1.00 9.20
C TYR A 29 8.31 -0.96 8.07
N VAL A 30 8.32 0.10 7.25
CA VAL A 30 7.39 0.24 6.12
C VAL A 30 7.54 -0.96 5.18
N LYS A 31 8.77 -1.41 4.87
CA LYS A 31 8.99 -2.61 4.05
C LYS A 31 8.38 -3.87 4.67
N GLN A 32 8.57 -4.11 5.97
CA GLN A 32 7.99 -5.28 6.64
C GLN A 32 6.46 -5.24 6.60
N LEU A 33 5.89 -4.05 6.85
CA LEU A 33 4.46 -3.83 6.77
C LEU A 33 3.93 -4.07 5.34
N THR A 34 4.62 -3.58 4.30
CA THR A 34 4.25 -3.83 2.90
C THR A 34 4.20 -5.32 2.59
N TYR A 35 5.19 -6.09 3.02
CA TYR A 35 5.21 -7.53 2.78
C TYR A 35 4.03 -8.24 3.45
N LEU A 36 3.78 -7.94 4.73
CA LEU A 36 2.69 -8.56 5.48
C LEU A 36 1.31 -8.15 4.95
N LEU A 37 1.11 -6.88 4.59
CA LEU A 37 -0.13 -6.40 3.99
C LEU A 37 -0.41 -7.06 2.64
N PHE A 38 0.64 -7.26 1.82
CA PHE A 38 0.49 -7.97 0.55
C PHE A 38 -0.07 -9.38 0.75
N LEU A 39 0.50 -10.14 1.70
CA LEU A 39 0.01 -11.48 2.07
C LEU A 39 -1.45 -11.43 2.56
N LYS A 40 -1.78 -10.48 3.44
CA LYS A 40 -3.13 -10.33 4.01
C LYS A 40 -4.17 -9.97 2.95
N MET A 41 -3.81 -9.14 1.97
CA MET A 41 -4.69 -8.74 0.88
C MET A 41 -4.98 -9.89 -0.09
N ASP A 42 -3.97 -10.72 -0.41
CA ASP A 42 -4.15 -11.93 -1.23
C ASP A 42 -5.06 -12.97 -0.52
N ASP A 43 -4.86 -13.17 0.78
CA ASP A 43 -5.68 -14.06 1.61
C ASP A 43 -7.14 -13.64 1.64
N GLY A 44 -7.39 -12.36 1.88
CA GLY A 44 -8.76 -11.89 1.87
C GLY A 44 -9.37 -11.93 0.46
N ASN A 45 -8.61 -11.68 -0.63
CA ASN A 45 -9.15 -11.77 -2.00
C ASN A 45 -9.66 -13.19 -2.26
N THR A 46 -8.97 -14.17 -1.68
CA THR A 46 -9.37 -15.58 -1.71
C THR A 46 -10.62 -15.84 -0.89
N HIS A 47 -10.68 -15.37 0.36
CA HIS A 47 -11.78 -15.69 1.28
C HIS A 47 -13.06 -14.86 1.07
N VAL A 48 -12.92 -13.58 0.69
CA VAL A 48 -14.03 -12.62 0.59
C VAL A 48 -14.54 -12.51 -0.85
N LEU A 49 -13.63 -12.48 -1.83
CA LEU A 49 -13.99 -12.29 -3.24
C LEU A 49 -13.96 -13.59 -4.04
N ASN A 50 -13.65 -14.73 -3.40
CA ASN A 50 -13.56 -16.05 -4.01
C ASN A 50 -12.61 -16.09 -5.22
N LYS A 51 -11.55 -15.28 -5.21
CA LYS A 51 -10.53 -15.23 -6.25
C LYS A 51 -9.43 -16.27 -5.96
N PRO A 52 -8.78 -16.85 -6.97
CA PRO A 52 -7.64 -17.73 -6.72
C PRO A 52 -6.48 -16.93 -6.11
N SER A 53 -5.87 -17.51 -5.06
CA SER A 53 -4.64 -17.01 -4.45
C SER A 53 -3.51 -16.96 -5.47
N ALA A 54 -2.80 -15.83 -5.54
CA ALA A 54 -1.59 -15.73 -6.35
C ALA A 54 -0.36 -16.32 -5.61
N ILE A 55 -0.51 -16.59 -4.31
CA ILE A 55 0.54 -17.09 -3.43
C ILE A 55 0.32 -18.58 -3.13
N PRO A 56 1.38 -19.43 -3.21
CA PRO A 56 1.27 -20.84 -2.85
C PRO A 56 0.85 -21.04 -1.39
N ALA A 57 0.06 -22.09 -1.12
CA ALA A 57 -0.51 -22.35 0.20
C ALA A 57 0.53 -22.59 1.30
N GLU A 58 1.75 -22.98 0.91
CA GLU A 58 2.87 -23.20 1.83
C GLU A 58 3.40 -21.87 2.39
N VAL A 59 3.27 -20.77 1.66
CA VAL A 59 3.89 -19.46 1.96
C VAL A 59 2.90 -18.30 1.97
N ASN A 60 1.60 -18.58 2.14
CA ASN A 60 0.54 -17.57 2.20
C ASN A 60 0.27 -17.06 3.63
N TRP A 61 -0.67 -16.13 3.77
CA TRP A 61 -1.04 -15.56 5.08
C TRP A 61 -1.51 -16.62 6.08
N ALA A 62 -2.36 -17.56 5.63
CA ALA A 62 -2.87 -18.63 6.47
C ALA A 62 -1.76 -19.53 7.03
N SER A 63 -0.68 -19.76 6.26
CA SER A 63 0.46 -20.54 6.73
C SER A 63 1.33 -19.78 7.74
N LEU A 64 1.35 -18.45 7.66
CA LEU A 64 2.05 -17.56 8.60
C LEU A 64 1.29 -17.39 9.92
N ARG A 65 0.01 -16.99 9.88
CA ARG A 65 -0.78 -16.58 11.07
C ARG A 65 -1.03 -17.69 12.10
N ARG A 66 -0.76 -18.95 11.74
CA ARG A 66 -0.93 -20.13 12.61
C ARG A 66 0.30 -20.46 13.45
N LEU A 67 1.41 -19.75 13.22
CA LEU A 67 2.69 -19.97 13.90
C LEU A 67 2.93 -18.86 14.93
N SER A 68 3.79 -19.14 15.90
CA SER A 68 4.18 -18.22 16.99
C SER A 68 5.67 -18.35 17.29
N GLY A 69 6.27 -17.35 17.93
CA GLY A 69 7.68 -17.41 18.35
C GLY A 69 8.67 -17.70 17.21
N ASP A 70 9.70 -18.51 17.50
CA ASP A 70 10.79 -18.81 16.56
C ASP A 70 10.31 -19.48 15.25
N ASP A 71 9.24 -20.28 15.33
CA ASP A 71 8.64 -20.93 14.15
C ASP A 71 8.03 -19.88 13.21
N LEU A 72 7.36 -18.87 13.77
CA LEU A 72 6.82 -17.75 13.00
C LEU A 72 7.95 -16.97 12.31
N GLU A 73 9.02 -16.65 13.04
CA GLU A 73 10.14 -15.90 12.50
C GLU A 73 10.83 -16.66 11.36
N THR A 74 11.08 -17.96 11.57
CA THR A 74 11.70 -18.84 10.58
C THR A 74 10.84 -18.93 9.33
N HIS A 75 9.53 -19.12 9.50
CA HIS A 75 8.60 -19.22 8.39
C HIS A 75 8.45 -17.91 7.63
N TYR A 76 8.44 -16.77 8.33
CA TYR A 76 8.41 -15.46 7.69
C TYR A 76 9.65 -15.23 6.81
N ARG A 77 10.85 -15.60 7.29
CA ARG A 77 12.08 -15.55 6.47
C ARG A 77 11.98 -16.45 5.23
N GLN A 78 11.38 -17.64 5.37
CA GLN A 78 11.13 -18.54 4.24
C GLN A 78 10.18 -17.91 3.22
N ILE A 79 9.06 -17.33 3.66
CA ILE A 79 8.11 -16.62 2.79
C ILE A 79 8.82 -15.54 1.98
N LEU A 80 9.55 -14.64 2.63
CA LEU A 80 10.26 -13.54 1.94
C LEU A 80 11.25 -14.07 0.90
N THR A 81 11.94 -15.16 1.21
CA THR A 81 12.91 -15.78 0.31
C THR A 81 12.22 -16.45 -0.89
N SER A 82 11.18 -17.25 -0.63
CA SER A 82 10.45 -17.99 -1.66
C SER A 82 9.71 -17.06 -2.61
N LEU A 83 9.04 -16.02 -2.09
CA LEU A 83 8.31 -15.08 -2.93
C LEU A 83 9.22 -14.15 -3.74
N GLY A 84 10.47 -13.96 -3.29
CA GLY A 84 11.49 -13.20 -4.03
C GLY A 84 12.12 -13.95 -5.21
N GLN A 85 11.77 -15.21 -5.45
CA GLN A 85 12.33 -16.05 -6.52
C GLN A 85 11.38 -16.17 -7.71
N GLY A 86 11.93 -16.27 -8.92
CA GLY A 86 11.18 -16.49 -10.15
C GLY A 86 10.94 -15.21 -10.97
N SER A 87 9.87 -15.21 -11.75
CA SER A 87 9.47 -14.11 -12.65
C SER A 87 8.02 -13.68 -12.39
N GLY A 88 7.69 -12.44 -12.76
CA GLY A 88 6.37 -11.83 -12.52
C GLY A 88 6.40 -10.74 -11.45
N LEU A 89 5.22 -10.25 -11.06
CA LEU A 89 5.07 -9.13 -10.14
C LEU A 89 5.49 -9.48 -8.70
N ILE A 90 5.11 -10.67 -8.20
CA ILE A 90 5.42 -11.09 -6.82
C ILE A 90 6.93 -11.11 -6.57
N PRO A 91 7.78 -11.72 -7.43
CA PRO A 91 9.23 -11.68 -7.25
C PRO A 91 9.87 -10.29 -7.36
N VAL A 92 9.19 -9.32 -7.98
CA VAL A 92 9.65 -7.92 -8.00
C VAL A 92 9.41 -7.26 -6.63
N ILE A 93 8.22 -7.45 -6.05
CA ILE A 93 7.86 -6.92 -4.73
C ILE A 93 8.79 -7.48 -3.64
N PHE A 94 9.03 -8.80 -3.67
CA PHE A 94 9.82 -9.50 -2.66
C PHE A 94 11.32 -9.61 -3.02
N ARG A 95 11.78 -8.89 -4.06
CA ARG A 95 13.17 -8.98 -4.52
C ARG A 95 14.13 -8.57 -3.41
N LYS A 96 15.01 -9.49 -3.00
CA LYS A 96 15.97 -9.30 -1.89
C LYS A 96 15.29 -8.88 -0.57
N ALA A 97 14.02 -9.25 -0.38
CA ALA A 97 13.32 -9.03 0.87
C ALA A 97 14.03 -9.75 2.02
N GLN A 98 14.12 -9.10 3.17
CA GLN A 98 14.74 -9.64 4.37
C GLN A 98 13.90 -9.27 5.59
N ASN A 99 13.74 -10.22 6.51
CA ASN A 99 13.16 -9.91 7.80
C ASN A 99 14.12 -8.98 8.57
N LYS A 100 13.59 -7.86 9.06
CA LYS A 100 14.29 -6.90 9.91
C LYS A 100 13.76 -6.88 11.34
N ILE A 101 12.66 -7.58 11.63
CA ILE A 101 12.10 -7.74 12.97
C ILE A 101 12.86 -8.87 13.68
N GLN A 102 13.68 -8.51 14.67
CA GLN A 102 14.52 -9.48 15.38
C GLN A 102 13.81 -10.19 16.52
N ASP A 103 12.81 -9.53 17.14
CA ASP A 103 12.05 -10.10 18.26
C ASP A 103 10.83 -10.85 17.71
N PRO A 104 10.75 -12.19 17.87
CA PRO A 104 9.61 -12.97 17.40
C PRO A 104 8.28 -12.56 18.01
N ALA A 105 8.26 -12.13 19.28
CA ALA A 105 7.04 -11.68 19.94
C ALA A 105 6.51 -10.39 19.29
N LYS A 106 7.41 -9.55 18.77
CA LYS A 106 7.02 -8.33 18.05
C LYS A 106 6.54 -8.61 16.64
N LEU A 107 7.16 -9.57 15.96
CA LEU A 107 6.65 -10.05 14.68
C LEU A 107 5.23 -10.62 14.84
N GLU A 108 5.03 -11.48 15.84
CA GLU A 108 3.72 -12.07 16.16
C GLU A 108 2.67 -10.99 16.44
N ARG A 109 3.02 -10.01 17.28
CA ARG A 109 2.13 -8.89 17.58
C ARG A 109 1.79 -8.04 16.35
N LEU A 110 2.73 -7.84 15.42
CA LEU A 110 2.46 -7.14 14.16
C LEU A 110 1.51 -7.96 13.26
N VAL A 111 1.73 -9.27 13.18
CA VAL A 111 0.86 -10.18 12.43
C VAL A 111 -0.57 -10.16 13.00
N GLU A 112 -0.72 -10.23 14.32
CA GLU A 112 -2.02 -10.10 15.01
C GLU A 112 -2.71 -8.77 14.70
N LEU A 113 -1.96 -7.65 14.76
CA LEU A 113 -2.48 -6.32 14.47
C LEU A 113 -3.01 -6.22 13.04
N ILE A 114 -2.33 -6.84 12.08
CA ILE A 114 -2.77 -6.86 10.68
C ILE A 114 -3.95 -7.83 10.49
N ASP A 115 -3.93 -8.99 11.15
CA ASP A 115 -4.98 -10.00 11.01
C ASP A 115 -6.33 -9.55 11.57
N GLY A 116 -6.30 -8.78 12.67
CA GLY A 116 -7.48 -8.27 13.35
C GLY A 116 -8.24 -7.17 12.59
N GLU A 117 -7.68 -6.64 11.50
CA GLU A 117 -8.33 -5.64 10.66
C GLU A 117 -8.89 -6.25 9.36
N THR A 118 -10.03 -5.72 8.91
CA THR A 118 -10.61 -6.10 7.62
C THR A 118 -10.09 -5.17 6.53
N TRP A 119 -9.11 -5.65 5.76
CA TRP A 119 -8.48 -4.90 4.67
C TRP A 119 -9.26 -4.96 3.35
N ILE A 120 -10.34 -5.74 3.28
CA ILE A 120 -11.13 -5.95 2.06
C ILE A 120 -12.47 -5.27 2.19
N GLY A 121 -12.82 -4.51 1.15
CA GLY A 121 -13.92 -3.55 1.20
C GLY A 121 -13.49 -2.16 1.66
N LEU A 122 -12.26 -2.00 2.17
CA LEU A 122 -11.62 -0.68 2.19
C LEU A 122 -11.40 -0.24 0.75
N ASP A 123 -11.82 0.98 0.45
CA ASP A 123 -11.61 1.63 -0.84
C ASP A 123 -10.11 1.61 -1.20
N ILE A 124 -9.79 1.55 -2.49
CA ILE A 124 -8.41 1.61 -2.98
C ILE A 124 -7.75 2.89 -2.46
N ASP A 125 -8.51 3.98 -2.47
CA ASP A 125 -8.12 5.29 -1.93
C ASP A 125 -7.73 5.19 -0.45
N ILE A 126 -8.51 4.49 0.37
CA ILE A 126 -8.23 4.34 1.80
C ILE A 126 -6.93 3.57 2.04
N LYS A 127 -6.65 2.55 1.22
CA LYS A 127 -5.39 1.78 1.33
C LYS A 127 -4.19 2.63 0.92
N GLY A 128 -4.35 3.41 -0.16
CA GLY A 128 -3.40 4.42 -0.60
C GLY A 128 -3.12 5.42 0.52
N GLU A 129 -4.15 6.02 1.10
CA GLU A 129 -4.05 6.97 2.22
C GLU A 129 -3.33 6.38 3.43
N ILE A 130 -3.57 5.11 3.78
CA ILE A 130 -2.89 4.46 4.90
C ILE A 130 -1.39 4.35 4.62
N TYR A 131 -1.03 3.87 3.43
CA TYR A 131 0.36 3.70 3.04
C TYR A 131 1.08 5.05 2.90
N GLU A 132 0.43 6.02 2.27
CA GLU A 132 0.94 7.38 2.11
C GLU A 132 1.09 8.10 3.43
N GLY A 133 0.13 7.97 4.35
CA GLY A 133 0.23 8.58 5.68
C GLY A 133 1.41 8.03 6.48
N LEU A 134 1.76 6.74 6.29
CA LEU A 134 2.97 6.16 6.89
C LEU A 134 4.25 6.69 6.23
N LEU A 135 4.25 6.87 4.91
CA LEU A 135 5.37 7.46 4.16
C LEU A 135 5.56 8.94 4.49
N GLU A 136 4.49 9.72 4.59
CA GLU A 136 4.50 11.13 4.93
C GLU A 136 5.07 11.34 6.33
N LYS A 137 4.59 10.57 7.32
CA LYS A 137 5.13 10.64 8.69
C LYS A 137 6.61 10.25 8.75
N ASN A 138 7.06 9.33 7.91
CA ASN A 138 8.48 9.00 7.77
C ASN A 138 9.27 10.15 7.12
N ALA A 139 8.75 10.73 6.04
CA ALA A 139 9.36 11.86 5.34
C ALA A 139 9.50 13.12 6.21
N GLN A 140 8.56 13.36 7.12
CA GLN A 140 8.57 14.46 8.08
C GLN A 140 9.58 14.26 9.22
N ASP A 141 10.09 13.04 9.44
CA ASP A 141 11.16 12.78 10.41
C ASP A 141 12.52 13.22 9.82
N THR A 142 12.83 14.49 10.06
CA THR A 142 14.01 15.22 9.55
C THR A 142 15.37 14.60 9.94
N LYS A 143 15.40 13.61 10.84
CA LYS A 143 16.65 12.95 11.27
C LYS A 143 17.24 11.98 10.26
N ILE A 144 16.45 11.48 9.30
CA ILE A 144 16.84 10.33 8.46
C ILE A 144 16.94 10.68 6.96
N GLY A 145 16.46 11.86 6.55
CA GLY A 145 16.54 12.31 5.15
C GLY A 145 15.55 11.60 4.20
N ALA A 146 14.55 10.88 4.73
CA ALA A 146 13.53 10.19 3.95
C ALA A 146 12.65 11.13 3.09
N GLY A 147 12.58 12.42 3.45
CA GLY A 147 11.91 13.46 2.66
C GLY A 147 12.45 13.62 1.24
N GLN A 148 13.65 13.10 0.92
CA GLN A 148 14.18 13.13 -0.44
C GLN A 148 13.42 12.24 -1.44
N TYR A 149 12.62 11.30 -0.95
CA TYR A 149 11.83 10.36 -1.77
C TYR A 149 10.33 10.68 -1.77
N PHE A 150 9.93 11.79 -1.15
CA PHE A 150 8.54 12.18 -0.95
C PHE A 150 8.26 13.57 -1.52
N THR A 151 7.16 13.69 -2.25
CA THR A 151 6.64 14.96 -2.74
C THR A 151 5.25 15.18 -2.12
N PRO A 152 4.98 16.32 -1.45
CA PRO A 152 3.67 16.56 -0.83
C PRO A 152 2.52 16.52 -1.84
N ARG A 153 1.41 15.86 -1.49
CA ARG A 153 0.22 15.74 -2.35
C ARG A 153 -0.34 17.07 -2.87
N PRO A 154 -0.43 18.14 -2.05
CA PRO A 154 -0.87 19.44 -2.56
C PRO A 154 0.02 19.99 -3.68
N LEU A 155 1.33 19.69 -3.64
CA LEU A 155 2.26 20.08 -4.70
C LEU A 155 2.09 19.23 -5.95
N ILE A 156 1.96 17.90 -5.80
CA ILE A 156 1.68 17.00 -6.92
C ILE A 156 0.39 17.41 -7.63
N LYS A 157 -0.69 17.67 -6.88
CA LYS A 157 -1.97 18.11 -7.41
C LYS A 157 -1.84 19.42 -8.19
N ALA A 158 -1.17 20.43 -7.61
CA ALA A 158 -0.94 21.69 -8.31
C ALA A 158 -0.14 21.51 -9.61
N MET A 159 0.83 20.59 -9.65
CA MET A 159 1.57 20.27 -10.87
C MET A 159 0.66 19.64 -11.92
N VAL A 160 -0.14 18.65 -11.55
CA VAL A 160 -1.10 17.98 -12.44
C VAL A 160 -2.14 18.95 -12.99
N ASP A 161 -2.71 19.81 -12.12
CA ASP A 161 -3.70 20.83 -12.50
C ASP A 161 -3.17 21.82 -13.55
N VAL A 162 -1.88 22.14 -13.47
CA VAL A 162 -1.21 23.03 -14.44
C VAL A 162 -0.84 22.26 -15.71
N MET A 163 -0.32 21.04 -15.59
CA MET A 163 0.14 20.23 -16.72
C MET A 163 -1.00 19.69 -17.58
N ARG A 164 -2.18 19.43 -16.99
CA ARG A 164 -3.40 18.93 -17.65
C ARG A 164 -3.14 17.82 -18.67
N PRO A 165 -2.56 16.69 -18.23
CA PRO A 165 -2.31 15.57 -19.12
C PRO A 165 -3.64 15.05 -19.72
N ALA A 166 -3.58 14.59 -20.98
CA ALA A 166 -4.74 14.12 -21.72
C ALA A 166 -4.61 12.63 -22.10
N PRO A 167 -5.72 11.92 -22.32
CA PRO A 167 -5.69 10.53 -22.76
C PRO A 167 -4.85 10.35 -24.03
N GLY A 168 -4.03 9.29 -24.06
CA GLY A 168 -3.12 9.01 -25.16
C GLY A 168 -1.75 9.72 -25.08
N GLN A 169 -1.53 10.57 -24.07
CA GLN A 169 -0.21 11.15 -23.81
C GLN A 169 0.62 10.23 -22.90
N THR A 170 1.93 10.17 -23.16
CA THR A 170 2.87 9.42 -22.32
C THR A 170 3.37 10.30 -21.17
N LEU A 171 3.22 9.82 -19.94
CA LEU A 171 3.79 10.42 -18.75
C LEU A 171 5.13 9.74 -18.42
N PHE A 172 6.12 10.54 -18.02
CA PHE A 172 7.42 10.02 -17.63
C PHE A 172 7.95 10.77 -16.41
N ASP A 173 8.20 10.05 -15.33
CA ASP A 173 8.88 10.56 -14.14
C ASP A 173 10.22 9.83 -13.95
N PRO A 174 11.36 10.47 -14.24
CA PRO A 174 12.68 9.86 -14.09
C PRO A 174 13.12 9.68 -12.63
N ALA A 175 12.35 10.19 -11.66
CA ALA A 175 12.67 10.17 -10.24
C ALA A 175 11.41 9.94 -9.36
N CYS A 176 10.53 9.05 -9.79
CA CYS A 176 9.20 8.79 -9.22
C CYS A 176 9.15 8.45 -7.71
N GLY A 177 10.29 8.13 -7.09
CA GLY A 177 10.39 7.96 -5.66
C GLY A 177 9.46 6.86 -5.15
N THR A 178 8.49 7.22 -4.29
CA THR A 178 7.48 6.30 -3.73
C THR A 178 6.18 6.25 -4.54
N GLY A 179 5.98 7.17 -5.49
CA GLY A 179 4.83 7.15 -6.37
C GLY A 179 5.09 6.21 -7.54
N ASP A 180 4.15 5.30 -7.80
CA ASP A 180 4.14 4.59 -9.08
C ASP A 180 3.54 5.56 -10.13
N PRO A 181 4.28 5.91 -11.20
CA PRO A 181 3.77 6.77 -12.26
C PRO A 181 2.46 6.24 -12.86
N ASP A 182 2.26 4.91 -12.84
CA ASP A 182 1.05 4.27 -13.37
C ASP A 182 -0.15 4.45 -12.43
N VAL A 183 0.07 4.60 -11.12
CA VAL A 183 -0.98 4.92 -10.15
C VAL A 183 -1.42 6.37 -10.29
N LEU A 184 -0.47 7.31 -10.41
CA LEU A 184 -0.80 8.71 -10.64
C LEU A 184 -1.50 8.90 -12.00
N ALA A 185 -1.04 8.20 -13.03
CA ALA A 185 -1.69 8.18 -14.34
C ALA A 185 -3.10 7.60 -14.26
N ARG A 186 -3.33 6.54 -13.47
CA ARG A 186 -4.65 5.97 -13.23
C ARG A 186 -5.58 6.92 -12.49
N GLU A 187 -5.14 7.54 -11.40
CA GLU A 187 -5.95 8.52 -10.66
C GLU A 187 -6.37 9.68 -11.57
N ILE A 188 -5.45 10.18 -12.41
CA ILE A 188 -5.73 11.22 -13.40
C ILE A 188 -6.73 10.74 -14.46
N VAL A 189 -6.59 9.51 -14.96
CA VAL A 189 -7.50 8.92 -15.96
C VAL A 189 -8.87 8.67 -15.35
N GLU A 190 -8.95 8.15 -14.12
CA GLU A 190 -10.21 7.92 -13.40
C GLU A 190 -10.92 9.24 -13.08
N GLU A 191 -10.19 10.29 -12.66
CA GLU A 191 -10.75 11.64 -12.49
C GLU A 191 -11.24 12.25 -13.82
N LEU A 192 -10.51 12.03 -14.92
CA LEU A 192 -10.92 12.47 -16.26
C LEU A 192 -12.13 11.71 -16.79
N GLU A 193 -12.21 10.40 -16.58
CA GLU A 193 -13.35 9.55 -16.96
C GLU A 193 -14.60 9.93 -16.16
N ALA A 194 -14.48 10.11 -14.84
CA ALA A 194 -15.56 10.57 -13.98
C ALA A 194 -16.04 11.99 -14.37
N ALA A 195 -15.12 12.88 -14.71
CA ALA A 195 -15.47 14.22 -15.21
C ALA A 195 -16.19 14.14 -16.57
N LEU A 196 -15.74 13.27 -17.48
CA LEU A 196 -16.38 13.06 -18.78
C LEU A 196 -17.80 12.47 -18.65
N GLU A 197 -18.03 11.56 -17.71
CA GLU A 197 -19.37 11.03 -17.42
C GLU A 197 -20.30 12.11 -16.85
N GLN A 198 -19.81 12.97 -15.96
CA GLN A 198 -20.58 14.12 -15.46
C GLN A 198 -20.92 15.11 -16.59
N PHE A 199 -19.98 15.40 -17.48
CA PHE A 199 -20.22 16.25 -18.64
C PHE A 199 -21.22 15.63 -19.63
N ALA A 200 -21.17 14.31 -19.83
CA ALA A 200 -22.14 13.59 -20.66
C ALA A 200 -23.56 13.66 -20.08
N GLY A 201 -23.72 13.46 -18.77
CA GLY A 201 -25.02 13.57 -18.09
C GLY A 201 -25.60 14.99 -18.16
N ILE A 202 -24.77 16.02 -17.96
CA ILE A 202 -25.19 17.43 -18.09
C ILE A 202 -25.57 17.77 -19.55
N SER A 203 -24.89 17.20 -20.54
CA SER A 203 -25.23 17.37 -21.96
C SER A 203 -26.56 16.72 -22.34
N GLU A 204 -26.91 15.57 -21.74
CA GLU A 204 -28.22 14.93 -21.95
C GLU A 204 -29.35 15.73 -21.29
N GLU A 205 -29.12 16.28 -20.09
CA GLU A 205 -30.08 17.15 -19.40
C GLU A 205 -30.34 18.48 -20.15
N LEU A 206 -29.31 19.03 -20.79
CA LEU A 206 -29.43 20.25 -21.62
C LEU A 206 -29.99 19.97 -23.02
N GLY A 207 -29.83 18.75 -23.54
CA GLY A 207 -30.34 18.32 -24.85
C GLY A 207 -31.82 17.87 -24.84
N GLY A 208 -32.40 17.60 -23.67
CA GLY A 208 -33.80 17.20 -23.51
C GLY A 208 -34.82 18.34 -23.40
N GLY A 209 -34.40 19.58 -23.68
CA GLY A 209 -35.19 20.81 -23.47
C GLY A 209 -35.76 21.48 -24.73
N GLU A 210 -35.79 20.80 -25.88
CA GLU A 210 -36.48 21.29 -27.09
C GLU A 210 -37.57 20.31 -27.54
N GLU A 211 -38.75 20.41 -26.90
CA GLU A 211 -40.09 20.25 -27.53
C GLU A 211 -41.10 21.18 -26.86
#